data_AF-A0A5Q4DCU0-F1
#
_entry.id   AF-A0A5Q4DCU0-F1
#
_cell.length_a   1.000
_cell.length_b   1.000
_cell.length_c   1.000
_cell.angle_alpha   90.00
_cell.angle_beta   90.00
_cell.angle_gamma   90.00
#
_symmetry.space_group_name_H-M   'P 1'
#
loop_
_entity.id
_entity.type
_entity.pdbx_description
1 polymer ?
#
loop_
_entity_poly.entity_id
_entity_poly.type
_entity_poly.pdbx_seq_one_letter_code
_entity_poly.pdbx_strand_id
1 'polypeptide(L)'
;MFSPRMALVTALALPLLALGCADDRTTPTAPDQLSAMQAQAPGHQAHGHNRGQGVEVGTTAGWFKGEVVTFLYNQPFDCPLPLEDGGMAGSDSDCVLGTAAADLPRGGNDPVVYVTVPLFPDTDGITLHCPVAGDCINHPSTMDLSRVFGPGTENALLPPHSHVVDVARGGWWEIEVNGVTTREAWDAIEREKSLAEIRVQQALGTVTPDIDTNLFLFFNVMPENNRRRGGPFGR
;
A
#
# COMPACT_ATOMS: atom_id res chain seq x y z
N MET A 1 -77.32 3.23 -9.05
CA MET A 1 -76.50 3.62 -10.21
C MET A 1 -75.76 4.90 -9.86
N PHE A 2 -74.43 4.86 -10.01
CA PHE A 2 -73.41 5.90 -9.88
C PHE A 2 -73.85 7.38 -9.84
N SER A 3 -73.43 8.14 -8.81
CA SER A 3 -72.41 9.21 -8.96
C SER A 3 -72.18 10.06 -7.68
N PRO A 4 -71.01 10.72 -7.55
CA PRO A 4 -70.43 11.22 -6.29
C PRO A 4 -70.48 12.76 -6.15
N ARG A 5 -70.30 13.31 -4.94
CA ARG A 5 -69.92 14.72 -4.69
C ARG A 5 -69.01 14.82 -3.46
N MET A 6 -67.72 15.00 -3.71
CA MET A 6 -66.96 16.26 -3.58
C MET A 6 -66.51 16.52 -2.14
N ALA A 7 -65.32 15.97 -1.82
CA ALA A 7 -64.51 16.44 -0.70
C ALA A 7 -63.77 17.71 -1.11
N LEU A 8 -63.88 18.72 -0.26
CA LEU A 8 -63.27 20.03 -0.38
C LEU A 8 -61.75 19.91 -0.22
N VAL A 9 -60.99 20.32 -1.24
CA VAL A 9 -59.52 20.40 -1.19
C VAL A 9 -59.15 21.78 -0.64
N THR A 10 -58.69 21.85 0.60
CA THR A 10 -58.09 23.05 1.17
C THR A 10 -56.61 23.06 0.81
N ALA A 11 -56.21 23.97 -0.06
CA ALA A 11 -54.81 24.20 -0.40
C ALA A 11 -54.09 24.89 0.77
N LEU A 12 -53.16 24.19 1.42
CA LEU A 12 -52.11 24.81 2.23
C LEU A 12 -50.87 24.96 1.34
N ALA A 13 -50.53 26.20 1.00
CA ALA A 13 -49.25 26.55 0.44
C ALA A 13 -48.19 26.49 1.56
N LEU A 14 -47.28 25.52 1.48
CA LEU A 14 -46.05 25.50 2.28
C LEU A 14 -44.94 26.28 1.54
N PRO A 15 -44.14 27.11 2.24
CA PRO A 15 -42.97 27.72 1.65
C PRO A 15 -41.86 26.68 1.44
N LEU A 16 -41.25 26.69 0.23
CA LEU A 16 -39.98 26.04 -0.03
C LEU A 16 -38.90 26.69 0.85
N LEU A 17 -38.44 25.98 1.87
CA LEU A 17 -37.14 26.21 2.49
C LEU A 17 -36.12 25.37 1.71
N ALA A 18 -35.39 26.03 0.83
CA ALA A 18 -34.17 25.47 0.24
C ALA A 18 -33.11 25.40 1.35
N LEU A 19 -32.94 24.22 1.96
CA LEU A 19 -31.71 23.88 2.66
C LEU A 19 -30.63 23.76 1.58
N GLY A 20 -29.80 24.80 1.45
CA GLY A 20 -28.54 24.70 0.75
C GLY A 20 -27.63 23.76 1.54
N CYS A 21 -27.33 22.60 0.97
CA CYS A 21 -26.17 21.82 1.38
C CYS A 21 -24.94 22.67 1.02
N ALA A 22 -24.32 23.30 2.02
CA ALA A 22 -22.94 23.72 1.88
C ALA A 22 -22.11 22.43 1.88
N ASP A 23 -21.57 22.08 0.71
CA ASP A 23 -20.53 21.09 0.55
C ASP A 23 -19.28 21.57 1.31
N ASP A 24 -19.16 21.22 2.59
CA ASP A 24 -17.85 21.17 3.25
C ASP A 24 -17.14 19.92 2.73
N ARG A 25 -16.68 19.98 1.47
CA ARG A 25 -15.57 19.14 1.01
C ARG A 25 -14.32 19.66 1.69
N THR A 26 -14.10 19.24 2.93
CA THR A 26 -12.74 19.10 3.46
C THR A 26 -12.04 18.07 2.58
N THR A 27 -11.37 18.56 1.54
CA THR A 27 -10.30 17.84 0.88
C THR A 27 -9.33 17.40 1.97
N PRO A 28 -9.03 16.10 2.12
CA PRO A 28 -7.95 15.68 3.00
C PRO A 28 -6.67 16.27 2.44
N THR A 29 -6.13 17.30 3.08
CA THR A 29 -4.78 17.75 2.82
C THR A 29 -3.88 16.59 3.24
N ALA A 30 -3.25 15.93 2.27
CA ALA A 30 -2.18 15.00 2.57
C ALA A 30 -1.16 15.70 3.49
N PRO A 31 -0.63 15.03 4.53
CA PRO A 31 0.34 15.64 5.42
C PRO A 31 1.59 16.06 4.62
N ASP A 32 2.27 17.11 5.10
CA ASP A 32 3.50 17.75 4.57
C ASP A 32 4.68 16.79 4.24
N GLN A 33 4.52 15.48 4.45
CA GLN A 33 5.51 14.44 4.23
C GLN A 33 5.70 14.06 2.75
N LEU A 34 4.70 14.27 1.87
CA LEU A 34 4.91 14.09 0.42
C LEU A 34 5.98 15.06 -0.12
N SER A 35 6.09 16.25 0.47
CA SER A 35 7.14 17.21 0.11
C SER A 35 8.53 16.82 0.62
N ALA A 36 8.61 16.05 1.72
CA ALA A 36 9.87 15.46 2.17
C ALA A 36 10.34 14.30 1.26
N MET A 37 9.40 13.61 0.58
CA MET A 37 9.72 12.56 -0.41
C MET A 37 10.25 13.12 -1.74
N GLN A 38 9.99 14.38 -2.06
CA GLN A 38 10.45 15.04 -3.29
C GLN A 38 11.80 15.77 -3.14
N ALA A 39 12.25 16.05 -1.92
CA ALA A 39 13.39 16.95 -1.68
C ALA A 39 14.67 16.21 -1.26
N GLN A 40 15.31 15.48 -2.18
CA GLN A 40 16.77 15.28 -2.23
C GLN A 40 17.17 14.42 -3.45
N ALA A 41 17.66 15.05 -4.51
CA ALA A 41 18.54 14.39 -5.48
C ALA A 41 19.56 15.39 -6.06
N PRO A 42 20.80 15.45 -5.55
CA PRO A 42 21.92 15.84 -6.39
C PRO A 42 22.22 14.68 -7.36
N GLY A 43 22.36 15.01 -8.64
CA GLY A 43 22.48 14.05 -9.73
C GLY A 43 23.49 12.93 -9.46
N HIS A 44 22.97 11.74 -9.18
CA HIS A 44 23.65 10.46 -9.34
C HIS A 44 22.78 9.61 -10.27
N GLN A 45 23.45 8.96 -11.21
CA GLN A 45 22.88 8.14 -12.26
C GLN A 45 21.81 7.21 -11.67
N ALA A 46 20.57 7.35 -12.15
CA ALA A 46 19.51 6.39 -11.90
C ALA A 46 19.93 5.05 -12.52
N HIS A 47 20.65 4.23 -11.76
CA HIS A 47 20.68 2.81 -12.00
C HIS A 47 19.36 2.27 -11.46
N GLY A 48 18.40 2.07 -12.37
CA GLY A 48 17.23 1.25 -12.10
C GLY A 48 17.71 -0.13 -11.71
N HIS A 49 17.88 -0.34 -10.40
CA HIS A 49 18.21 -1.64 -9.88
C HIS A 49 16.96 -2.53 -10.03
N ASN A 50 17.19 -3.71 -10.62
CA ASN A 50 16.31 -4.89 -10.62
C ASN A 50 15.41 -5.18 -11.84
N ARG A 51 15.39 -4.41 -12.94
CA ARG A 51 14.84 -4.92 -14.22
C ARG A 51 15.83 -5.71 -15.08
N GLY A 52 17.11 -5.84 -14.68
CA GLY A 52 18.09 -6.56 -15.50
C GLY A 52 19.52 -6.72 -14.96
N GLN A 53 19.77 -6.42 -13.69
CA GLN A 53 21.02 -6.76 -13.02
C GLN A 53 20.78 -8.05 -12.22
N GLY A 54 21.76 -8.95 -12.15
CA GLY A 54 21.58 -10.30 -11.59
C GLY A 54 20.85 -10.32 -10.24
N VAL A 55 20.11 -11.41 -9.98
CA VAL A 55 19.30 -11.57 -8.78
C VAL A 55 20.13 -11.30 -7.52
N GLU A 56 19.85 -10.19 -6.85
CA GLU A 56 20.37 -9.96 -5.51
C GLU A 56 19.59 -10.86 -4.55
N VAL A 57 20.31 -11.69 -3.78
CA VAL A 57 19.70 -12.53 -2.74
C VAL A 57 19.82 -11.77 -1.43
N GLY A 58 18.70 -11.54 -0.77
CA GLY A 58 18.68 -10.84 0.51
C GLY A 58 17.40 -11.11 1.29
N THR A 59 17.30 -10.45 2.44
CA THR A 59 16.19 -10.69 3.36
C THR A 59 15.66 -9.42 3.98
N THR A 60 14.35 -9.38 4.24
CA THR A 60 13.73 -8.45 5.17
C THR A 60 13.09 -9.24 6.32
N ALA A 61 12.75 -8.53 7.39
CA ALA A 61 11.77 -9.05 8.34
C ALA A 61 10.36 -8.96 7.73
N GLY A 62 9.41 -9.64 8.36
CA GLY A 62 7.99 -9.64 8.04
C GLY A 62 7.18 -9.97 9.30
N TRP A 63 5.89 -9.69 9.29
CA TRP A 63 4.95 -10.08 10.34
C TRP A 63 4.01 -11.18 9.86
N PHE A 64 3.84 -12.22 10.66
CA PHE A 64 2.95 -13.34 10.37
C PHE A 64 2.37 -13.90 11.67
N LYS A 65 1.05 -13.76 11.83
CA LYS A 65 0.27 -14.37 12.93
C LYS A 65 0.87 -14.14 14.34
N GLY A 66 1.27 -12.92 14.64
CA GLY A 66 1.83 -12.57 15.96
C GLY A 66 3.36 -12.71 16.06
N GLU A 67 4.00 -13.26 15.04
CA GLU A 67 5.44 -13.53 15.03
C GLU A 67 6.17 -12.64 14.03
N VAL A 68 7.46 -12.41 14.31
CA VAL A 68 8.39 -11.91 13.29
C VAL A 68 8.84 -13.10 12.45
N VAL A 69 8.87 -12.93 11.14
CA VAL A 69 9.36 -13.90 10.16
C VAL A 69 10.42 -13.27 9.28
N THR A 70 11.12 -14.08 8.50
CA THR A 70 12.09 -13.61 7.51
C THR A 70 11.54 -13.83 6.10
N PHE A 71 11.53 -12.80 5.28
CA PHE A 71 11.25 -12.92 3.85
C PHE A 71 12.57 -13.05 3.10
N LEU A 72 12.76 -14.16 2.41
CA LEU A 72 13.94 -14.42 1.57
C LEU A 72 13.62 -14.11 0.12
N TYR A 73 14.25 -13.08 -0.42
CA TYR A 73 14.12 -12.67 -1.82
C TYR A 73 15.25 -13.28 -2.65
N ASN A 74 14.88 -13.82 -3.80
CA ASN A 74 15.82 -14.44 -4.74
C ASN A 74 15.29 -14.38 -6.19
N GLN A 75 14.41 -13.45 -6.49
CA GLN A 75 14.04 -12.99 -7.84
C GLN A 75 13.72 -11.50 -7.75
N PRO A 76 13.90 -10.74 -8.85
CA PRO A 76 13.46 -9.34 -8.90
C PRO A 76 11.93 -9.23 -8.78
N PHE A 77 11.46 -8.04 -8.44
CA PHE A 77 10.04 -7.68 -8.53
C PHE A 77 9.55 -7.65 -9.98
N ASP A 78 8.23 -7.64 -10.15
CA ASP A 78 7.58 -7.42 -11.44
C ASP A 78 6.46 -6.39 -11.31
N CYS A 79 6.29 -5.57 -12.34
CA CYS A 79 5.22 -4.57 -12.45
C CYS A 79 4.60 -4.69 -13.84
N PRO A 80 3.68 -5.67 -14.02
CA PRO A 80 3.13 -5.98 -15.33
C PRO A 80 2.29 -4.83 -15.88
N LEU A 81 2.28 -4.77 -17.21
CA LEU A 81 1.43 -3.92 -18.02
C LEU A 81 0.69 -4.80 -19.04
N PRO A 82 -0.53 -4.44 -19.46
CA PRO A 82 -1.22 -3.18 -19.17
C PRO A 82 -1.82 -3.12 -17.75
N LEU A 83 -2.10 -1.90 -17.29
CA LEU A 83 -2.83 -1.65 -16.05
C LEU A 83 -4.33 -1.91 -16.25
N GLU A 84 -5.03 -2.34 -15.21
CA GLU A 84 -6.47 -2.61 -15.26
C GLU A 84 -7.30 -1.37 -15.62
N ASP A 85 -6.86 -0.19 -15.16
CA ASP A 85 -7.49 1.09 -15.49
C ASP A 85 -7.21 1.59 -16.93
N GLY A 86 -6.40 0.85 -17.70
CA GLY A 86 -5.99 1.23 -19.05
C GLY A 86 -5.03 2.42 -19.12
N GLY A 87 -4.59 2.93 -17.98
CA GLY A 87 -3.61 4.01 -17.88
C GLY A 87 -2.19 3.54 -18.10
N MET A 88 -1.26 4.49 -18.01
CA MET A 88 0.18 4.24 -18.02
C MET A 88 0.73 4.44 -16.60
N ALA A 89 1.88 3.81 -16.34
CA ALA A 89 2.69 4.12 -15.17
C ALA A 89 3.52 5.37 -15.42
N GLY A 90 3.61 6.26 -14.44
CA GLY A 90 4.46 7.45 -14.48
C GLY A 90 5.85 7.29 -13.86
N SER A 91 6.13 6.13 -13.23
CA SER A 91 7.38 5.86 -12.52
C SER A 91 8.42 5.16 -13.39
N ASP A 92 9.70 5.33 -13.07
CA ASP A 92 10.82 4.65 -13.76
C ASP A 92 10.79 3.11 -13.63
N SER A 93 10.10 2.58 -12.61
CA SER A 93 9.94 1.14 -12.36
C SER A 93 8.74 0.50 -13.07
N ASP A 94 7.89 1.33 -13.70
CA ASP A 94 6.54 1.00 -14.17
C ASP A 94 5.56 0.51 -13.07
N CYS A 95 5.89 0.70 -11.80
CA CYS A 95 5.06 0.28 -10.67
C CYS A 95 4.12 1.39 -10.22
N VAL A 96 2.87 1.04 -9.93
CA VAL A 96 1.78 1.98 -9.68
C VAL A 96 1.00 1.55 -8.45
N LEU A 97 0.72 2.52 -7.58
CA LEU A 97 -0.26 2.41 -6.51
C LEU A 97 -1.61 2.94 -6.98
N GLY A 98 -2.69 2.23 -6.66
CA GLY A 98 -4.07 2.62 -6.94
C GLY A 98 -4.67 1.99 -8.20
N THR A 99 -4.01 0.99 -8.80
CA THR A 99 -4.59 0.14 -9.84
C THR A 99 -3.84 -1.19 -9.87
N ALA A 100 -4.55 -2.28 -10.14
CA ALA A 100 -3.95 -3.58 -10.38
C ALA A 100 -3.39 -3.71 -11.81
N ALA A 101 -2.63 -4.79 -12.06
CA ALA A 101 -2.30 -5.24 -13.40
C ALA A 101 -3.53 -5.86 -14.07
N ALA A 102 -3.77 -5.56 -15.36
CA ALA A 102 -4.85 -6.20 -16.11
C ALA A 102 -4.60 -7.70 -16.34
N ASP A 103 -3.32 -8.06 -16.52
CA ASP A 103 -2.87 -9.43 -16.69
C ASP A 103 -1.97 -9.81 -15.52
N LEU A 104 -2.43 -10.76 -14.70
CA LEU A 104 -1.59 -11.34 -13.65
C LEU A 104 -0.39 -12.04 -14.31
N PRO A 105 0.85 -11.84 -13.82
CA PRO A 105 2.05 -12.31 -14.50
C PRO A 105 2.04 -13.83 -14.78
N ARG A 106 1.24 -14.62 -14.03
CA ARG A 106 1.12 -16.08 -14.23
C ARG A 106 -0.28 -16.68 -14.04
N GLY A 107 -1.35 -15.88 -14.14
CA GLY A 107 -2.74 -16.38 -14.15
C GLY A 107 -3.16 -17.25 -12.95
N GLY A 108 -2.58 -17.02 -11.77
CA GLY A 108 -2.81 -17.80 -10.55
C GLY A 108 -3.47 -16.99 -9.43
N ASN A 109 -3.77 -17.67 -8.31
CA ASN A 109 -4.17 -17.04 -7.04
C ASN A 109 -2.92 -16.82 -6.17
N ASP A 110 -2.15 -15.78 -6.47
CA ASP A 110 -1.04 -15.40 -5.62
C ASP A 110 -1.62 -14.76 -4.33
N PRO A 111 -1.04 -15.04 -3.14
CA PRO A 111 -1.46 -14.45 -1.90
C PRO A 111 -1.01 -13.00 -1.88
N VAL A 112 -1.70 -12.24 -1.05
CA VAL A 112 -1.38 -10.86 -0.80
C VAL A 112 -0.36 -10.78 0.32
N VAL A 113 0.67 -9.96 0.11
CA VAL A 113 1.42 -9.36 1.21
C VAL A 113 0.93 -7.93 1.36
N TYR A 114 0.58 -7.59 2.59
CA TYR A 114 0.08 -6.26 2.95
C TYR A 114 1.27 -5.40 3.33
N VAL A 115 1.49 -4.35 2.56
CA VAL A 115 2.53 -3.35 2.81
C VAL A 115 1.92 -2.21 3.63
N THR A 116 2.40 -2.05 4.86
CA THR A 116 1.94 -1.02 5.78
C THR A 116 2.89 0.17 5.77
N VAL A 117 2.37 1.36 5.46
CA VAL A 117 3.15 2.61 5.33
C VAL A 117 2.73 3.59 6.43
N PRO A 118 3.65 4.14 7.22
CA PRO A 118 3.31 5.18 8.18
C PRO A 118 3.04 6.50 7.44
N LEU A 119 1.87 7.10 7.67
CA LEU A 119 1.46 8.40 7.13
C LEU A 119 1.34 9.49 8.21
N PHE A 120 1.85 9.22 9.41
CA PHE A 120 1.94 10.15 10.53
C PHE A 120 3.36 10.75 10.64
N PRO A 121 3.52 11.97 11.19
CA PRO A 121 4.81 12.69 11.19
C PRO A 121 5.86 12.15 12.18
N ASP A 122 5.45 11.49 13.27
CA ASP A 122 6.35 10.98 14.31
C ASP A 122 6.72 9.51 14.06
N THR A 123 7.64 9.26 13.12
CA THR A 123 8.08 7.90 12.78
C THR A 123 9.30 7.43 13.56
N ASP A 124 9.75 8.19 14.56
CA ASP A 124 10.94 7.83 15.32
C ASP A 124 10.70 6.59 16.18
N GLY A 125 11.60 5.62 16.04
CA GLY A 125 11.60 4.39 16.84
C GLY A 125 10.56 3.34 16.46
N ILE A 126 9.86 3.50 15.33
CA ILE A 126 8.94 2.47 14.81
C ILE A 126 9.71 1.37 14.06
N THR A 127 9.18 0.15 14.03
CA THR A 127 9.81 -0.95 13.28
C THR A 127 9.45 -0.90 11.79
N LEU A 128 10.41 -0.51 10.95
CA LEU A 128 10.33 -0.58 9.49
C LEU A 128 11.17 -1.73 8.93
N HIS A 129 10.56 -2.60 8.13
CA HIS A 129 11.29 -3.69 7.46
C HIS A 129 12.12 -3.19 6.26
N CYS A 130 11.63 -2.15 5.59
CA CYS A 130 12.34 -1.38 4.58
C CYS A 130 12.39 0.10 5.05
N PRO A 131 13.42 0.51 5.82
CA PRO A 131 13.45 1.83 6.46
C PRO A 131 13.92 2.98 5.57
N VAL A 132 14.60 2.68 4.46
CA VAL A 132 15.18 3.69 3.56
C VAL A 132 14.29 3.84 2.33
N ALA A 133 13.85 5.06 2.05
CA ALA A 133 13.01 5.33 0.89
C ALA A 133 13.74 4.97 -0.41
N GLY A 134 13.07 4.21 -1.28
CA GLY A 134 13.61 3.76 -2.56
C GLY A 134 14.76 2.75 -2.49
N ASP A 135 15.12 2.26 -1.30
CA ASP A 135 16.21 1.31 -1.11
C ASP A 135 15.74 0.12 -0.25
N CYS A 136 15.19 -0.88 -0.93
CA CYS A 136 14.90 -2.17 -0.32
C CYS A 136 15.19 -3.31 -1.31
N ILE A 137 15.68 -4.42 -0.78
CA ILE A 137 16.11 -5.58 -1.56
C ILE A 137 15.01 -6.09 -2.49
N ASN A 138 15.30 -6.18 -3.80
CA ASN A 138 14.34 -6.61 -4.83
C ASN A 138 13.00 -5.86 -4.84
N HIS A 139 12.97 -4.62 -4.36
CA HIS A 139 11.82 -3.70 -4.49
C HIS A 139 12.10 -2.67 -5.59
N PRO A 140 11.05 -2.02 -6.13
CA PRO A 140 11.25 -0.86 -6.99
C PRO A 140 11.83 0.31 -6.18
N SER A 141 12.71 1.10 -6.79
CA SER A 141 13.23 2.32 -6.17
C SER A 141 12.24 3.49 -6.23
N THR A 142 11.36 3.49 -7.23
CA THR A 142 10.29 4.49 -7.42
C THR A 142 8.94 3.85 -7.64
N MET A 143 7.87 4.59 -7.39
CA MET A 143 6.48 4.16 -7.61
C MET A 143 5.62 5.36 -8.02
N ASP A 144 4.67 5.12 -8.91
CA ASP A 144 3.66 6.09 -9.31
C ASP A 144 2.54 6.09 -8.27
N LEU A 145 2.45 7.19 -7.53
CA LEU A 145 1.44 7.38 -6.49
C LEU A 145 0.33 8.35 -6.92
N SER A 146 0.32 8.79 -8.18
CA SER A 146 -0.53 9.87 -8.67
C SER A 146 -2.03 9.55 -8.63
N ARG A 147 -2.40 8.27 -8.65
CA ARG A 147 -3.80 7.82 -8.49
C ARG A 147 -4.34 8.01 -7.09
N VAL A 148 -3.45 8.03 -6.09
CA VAL A 148 -3.82 8.20 -4.68
C VAL A 148 -3.59 9.63 -4.19
N PHE A 149 -2.44 10.22 -4.54
CA PHE A 149 -2.04 11.53 -4.02
C PHE A 149 -2.10 12.67 -5.05
N GLY A 150 -2.47 12.36 -6.29
CA GLY A 150 -2.64 13.34 -7.35
C GLY A 150 -1.35 13.73 -8.08
N PRO A 151 -1.43 14.70 -9.01
CA PRO A 151 -0.33 15.07 -9.88
C PRO A 151 0.93 15.51 -9.13
N GLY A 152 2.10 15.21 -9.69
CA GLY A 152 3.42 15.48 -9.09
C GLY A 152 3.98 14.33 -8.25
N THR A 153 3.27 13.21 -8.15
CA THR A 153 3.69 12.01 -7.41
C THR A 153 3.91 10.80 -8.31
N GLU A 154 4.06 11.01 -9.61
CA GLU A 154 4.16 9.98 -10.65
C GLU A 154 5.44 9.14 -10.56
N ASN A 155 6.53 9.68 -9.99
CA ASN A 155 7.81 8.99 -9.86
C ASN A 155 8.40 9.22 -8.46
N ALA A 156 7.58 9.02 -7.43
CA ALA A 156 8.01 9.19 -6.05
C ALA A 156 8.94 8.04 -5.63
N LEU A 157 9.87 8.29 -4.70
CA LEU A 157 10.61 7.20 -4.07
C LEU A 157 9.65 6.26 -3.35
N LEU A 158 9.93 4.95 -3.39
CA LEU A 158 9.15 3.97 -2.63
C LEU A 158 9.19 4.33 -1.13
N PRO A 159 8.05 4.60 -0.45
CA PRO A 159 8.05 4.98 0.94
C PRO A 159 8.66 3.92 1.85
N PRO A 160 9.25 4.29 3.00
CA PRO A 160 9.58 3.34 4.05
C PRO A 160 8.34 2.58 4.51
N HIS A 161 8.46 1.27 4.71
CA HIS A 161 7.30 0.40 5.00
C HIS A 161 7.67 -0.89 5.76
N SER A 162 6.63 -1.57 6.23
CA SER A 162 6.70 -2.92 6.78
C SER A 162 5.75 -3.86 6.05
N HIS A 163 5.92 -5.16 6.25
CA HIS A 163 5.19 -6.21 5.54
C HIS A 163 4.45 -7.14 6.49
N VAL A 164 3.20 -7.47 6.14
CA VAL A 164 2.36 -8.42 6.87
C VAL A 164 1.81 -9.47 5.91
N VAL A 165 1.93 -10.74 6.27
CA VAL A 165 1.32 -11.86 5.55
C VAL A 165 0.39 -12.64 6.47
N ASP A 166 -0.58 -13.34 5.88
CA ASP A 166 -1.56 -14.18 6.59
C ASP A 166 -1.40 -15.68 6.28
N VAL A 167 -0.55 -16.01 5.30
CA VAL A 167 -0.10 -17.36 4.95
C VAL A 167 1.43 -17.45 4.93
N ALA A 168 1.99 -18.63 5.18
CA ALA A 168 3.42 -18.88 5.06
C ALA A 168 3.67 -19.75 3.82
N ARG A 169 4.13 -19.13 2.73
CA ARG A 169 4.50 -19.82 1.49
C ARG A 169 5.73 -19.20 0.82
N GLY A 170 6.17 -19.82 -0.25
CA GLY A 170 7.15 -19.27 -1.18
C GLY A 170 6.55 -19.04 -2.55
N GLY A 171 7.08 -18.07 -3.28
CA GLY A 171 6.66 -17.77 -4.64
C GLY A 171 6.38 -16.28 -4.85
N TRP A 172 5.55 -15.99 -5.85
CA TRP A 172 5.03 -14.65 -6.12
C TRP A 172 3.97 -14.25 -5.10
N TRP A 173 3.89 -12.95 -4.86
CA TRP A 173 2.97 -12.29 -3.96
C TRP A 173 2.43 -11.05 -4.63
N GLU A 174 1.11 -10.89 -4.58
CA GLU A 174 0.42 -9.65 -4.87
C GLU A 174 0.69 -8.65 -3.73
N ILE A 175 0.75 -7.36 -4.07
CA ILE A 175 0.98 -6.29 -3.10
C ILE A 175 -0.29 -5.44 -3.00
N GLU A 176 -0.82 -5.39 -1.79
CA GLU A 176 -1.79 -4.38 -1.39
C GLU A 176 -1.16 -3.46 -0.35
N VAL A 177 -1.38 -2.16 -0.47
CA VAL A 177 -0.80 -1.16 0.42
C VAL A 177 -1.88 -0.59 1.32
N ASN A 178 -1.57 -0.39 2.60
CA ASN A 178 -2.38 0.39 3.52
C ASN A 178 -1.54 1.44 4.24
N GLY A 179 -2.14 2.62 4.44
CA GLY A 179 -1.53 3.75 5.13
C GLY A 179 -2.01 3.84 6.57
N VAL A 180 -1.09 3.85 7.53
CA VAL A 180 -1.39 4.01 8.96
C VAL A 180 -1.33 5.49 9.31
N THR A 181 -2.41 6.05 9.85
CA THR A 181 -2.53 7.52 10.02
C THR A 181 -2.22 8.00 11.43
N THR A 182 -2.03 7.09 12.40
CA THR A 182 -1.67 7.43 13.77
C THR A 182 -0.57 6.54 14.32
N ARG A 183 0.21 7.08 15.26
CA ARG A 183 1.26 6.35 15.97
C ARG A 183 0.69 5.18 16.77
N GLU A 184 -0.46 5.38 17.41
CA GLU A 184 -1.10 4.36 18.24
C GLU A 184 -1.56 3.15 17.42
N ALA A 185 -2.05 3.38 16.19
CA ALA A 185 -2.42 2.31 15.28
C ALA A 185 -1.18 1.53 14.82
N TRP A 186 -0.07 2.22 14.54
CA TRP A 186 1.19 1.58 14.21
C TRP A 186 1.69 0.70 15.36
N ASP A 187 1.74 1.23 16.58
CA ASP A 187 2.17 0.49 17.76
C ASP A 187 1.28 -0.73 18.03
N ALA A 188 -0.01 -0.65 17.71
CA ALA A 188 -0.92 -1.79 17.79
C ALA A 188 -0.58 -2.87 16.76
N ILE A 189 -0.41 -2.50 15.49
CA ILE A 189 -0.02 -3.43 14.42
C ILE A 189 1.34 -4.06 14.71
N GLU A 190 2.31 -3.27 15.15
CA GLU A 190 3.66 -3.75 15.48
C GLU A 190 3.64 -4.70 16.69
N ARG A 191 2.75 -4.47 17.67
CA ARG A 191 2.58 -5.38 18.81
C ARG A 191 1.98 -6.70 18.38
N GLU A 192 0.87 -6.67 17.63
CA GLU A 192 0.08 -7.85 17.26
C GLU A 192 0.59 -8.59 16.02
N LYS A 193 1.39 -7.95 15.17
CA LYS A 193 2.09 -8.53 14.00
C LYS A 193 1.17 -9.39 13.13
N SER A 194 -0.03 -8.88 12.83
CA SER A 194 -1.04 -9.67 12.13
C SER A 194 -1.94 -8.82 11.25
N LEU A 195 -2.42 -9.44 10.16
CA LEU A 195 -3.44 -8.84 9.30
C LEU A 195 -4.73 -8.56 10.06
N ALA A 196 -5.09 -9.42 11.03
CA ALA A 196 -6.27 -9.23 11.85
C ALA A 196 -6.25 -7.87 12.58
N GLU A 197 -5.09 -7.44 13.08
CA GLU A 197 -4.96 -6.12 13.72
C GLU A 197 -5.07 -4.97 12.72
N ILE A 198 -4.51 -5.11 11.50
CA ILE A 198 -4.74 -4.14 10.42
C ILE A 198 -6.24 -3.97 10.17
N ARG A 199 -7.01 -5.06 10.13
CA ARG A 199 -8.48 -5.01 9.96
C ARG A 199 -9.19 -4.30 11.11
N VAL A 200 -8.72 -4.47 12.34
CA VAL A 200 -9.24 -3.72 13.49
C VAL A 200 -8.99 -2.22 13.31
N GLN A 201 -7.77 -1.83 12.94
CA GLN A 201 -7.42 -0.41 12.76
C GLN A 201 -8.14 0.23 11.56
N GLN A 202 -8.37 -0.51 10.48
CA GLN A 202 -9.21 -0.07 9.37
C GLN A 202 -10.65 0.21 9.81
N ALA A 203 -11.24 -0.67 10.63
CA ALA A 203 -12.59 -0.45 11.18
C ALA A 203 -12.66 0.77 12.12
N LEU A 204 -11.54 1.16 12.73
CA LEU A 204 -11.41 2.37 13.55
C LEU A 204 -11.12 3.64 12.73
N GLY A 205 -10.84 3.51 11.43
CA GLY A 205 -10.50 4.63 10.55
C GLY A 205 -9.08 5.17 10.74
N THR A 206 -8.20 4.44 11.44
CA THR A 206 -6.80 4.80 11.69
C THR A 206 -5.82 4.16 10.70
N VAL A 207 -6.34 3.32 9.80
CA VAL A 207 -5.63 2.75 8.66
C VAL A 207 -6.51 2.87 7.42
N THR A 208 -5.96 3.24 6.28
CA THR A 208 -6.69 3.31 5.01
C THR A 208 -7.23 1.93 4.61
N PRO A 209 -8.24 1.84 3.74
CA PRO A 209 -8.49 0.60 3.01
C PRO A 209 -7.22 0.09 2.33
N ASP A 210 -7.21 -1.20 2.01
CA ASP A 210 -6.16 -1.75 1.16
C ASP A 210 -6.27 -1.15 -0.24
N ILE A 211 -5.13 -0.78 -0.82
CA ILE A 211 -5.02 -0.13 -2.11
C ILE A 211 -4.21 -1.04 -3.03
N ASP A 212 -4.82 -1.40 -4.15
CA ASP A 212 -4.20 -2.27 -5.14
C ASP A 212 -2.94 -1.66 -5.74
N THR A 213 -2.06 -2.54 -6.20
CA THR A 213 -0.90 -2.18 -7.01
C THR A 213 -0.78 -3.13 -8.19
N ASN A 214 -0.02 -2.74 -9.22
CA ASN A 214 0.46 -3.69 -10.22
C ASN A 214 1.78 -4.37 -9.80
N LEU A 215 2.25 -4.17 -8.56
CA LEU A 215 3.53 -4.68 -8.09
C LEU A 215 3.40 -6.12 -7.55
N PHE A 216 4.35 -6.95 -7.96
CA PHE A 216 4.51 -8.32 -7.47
C PHE A 216 5.92 -8.51 -6.90
N LEU A 217 6.01 -9.18 -5.75
CA LEU A 217 7.29 -9.57 -5.15
C LEU A 217 7.45 -11.08 -5.17
N PHE A 218 8.69 -11.56 -5.25
CA PHE A 218 9.00 -12.97 -5.11
C PHE A 218 9.83 -13.21 -3.84
N PHE A 219 9.24 -13.92 -2.88
CA PHE A 219 9.96 -14.30 -1.67
C PHE A 219 9.41 -15.57 -1.02
N ASN A 220 10.21 -16.13 -0.11
CA ASN A 220 9.83 -17.24 0.76
C ASN A 220 9.67 -16.75 2.19
N VAL A 221 8.56 -17.10 2.83
CA VAL A 221 8.33 -16.87 4.26
C VAL A 221 9.06 -17.94 5.06
N MET A 222 10.03 -17.52 5.86
CA MET A 222 10.84 -18.38 6.70
C MET A 222 10.62 -18.03 8.19
N PRO A 223 10.66 -19.00 9.12
CA PRO A 223 10.70 -18.69 10.55
C PRO A 223 11.90 -17.79 10.91
N GLU A 224 11.78 -16.98 11.96
CA GLU A 224 12.79 -15.99 12.40
C GLU A 224 14.20 -16.58 12.69
N ASN A 225 14.31 -17.89 12.78
CA ASN A 225 15.50 -18.57 13.30
C ASN A 225 16.62 -18.84 12.30
N ASN A 226 16.49 -18.42 11.03
CA ASN A 226 17.51 -18.66 10.00
C ASN A 226 18.77 -17.78 10.14
N ARG A 227 18.80 -16.80 11.05
CA ARG A 227 20.05 -16.09 11.41
C ARG A 227 20.91 -16.81 12.46
N ARG A 228 20.37 -17.81 13.19
CA ARG A 228 21.08 -18.49 14.30
C ARG A 228 21.57 -19.91 13.99
N ARG A 229 21.19 -20.49 12.85
CA ARG A 229 21.77 -21.74 12.37
C ARG A 229 22.66 -21.41 11.19
N GLY A 230 23.97 -21.36 11.44
CA GLY A 230 24.96 -21.16 10.39
C GLY A 230 24.65 -22.04 9.18
N GLY A 231 24.35 -21.39 8.06
CA GLY A 231 24.27 -22.06 6.77
C GLY A 231 25.65 -22.63 6.39
N PRO A 232 25.72 -23.57 5.43
CA PRO A 232 26.94 -24.32 5.12
C PRO A 232 28.03 -23.49 4.42
N PHE A 233 27.84 -22.18 4.27
CA PHE A 233 28.75 -21.27 3.57
C PHE A 233 29.46 -20.28 4.50
N GLY A 234 29.48 -20.53 5.80
CA GLY A 234 30.42 -19.85 6.71
C GLY A 234 31.82 -20.44 6.63
N ARG A 235 32.65 -19.91 5.72
CA ARG A 235 34.12 -19.89 5.82
C ARG A 235 34.64 -18.55 5.33
#